data_AF-A0A1L9B071-F1
#
_entry.id   AF-A0A1L9B071-F1
#
_cell.length_a   1.000
_cell.length_b   1.000
_cell.length_c   1.000
_cell.angle_alpha   90.00
_cell.angle_beta   90.00
_cell.angle_gamma   90.00
#
_symmetry.space_group_name_H-M   'P 1'
#
loop_
_entity.id
_entity.type
_entity.pdbx_description
1 polymer ?
#
loop_
_entity_poly.entity_id
_entity_poly.type
_entity_poly.pdbx_seq_one_letter_code
_entity_poly.pdbx_strand_id
1 'polypeptide(L)'
;MHGEVAARIEREGFALLPEAVPDAGVEALLARLSTLAPGTEPRRRGGTRQLFEAVPEAREYARSGAMRAAAEAVLGPGCFAVRALLFDKTPEANWKVIWHQDLTIAVRERRSVEGFGPWSEKAGIPHVQPPTGLLERMVAVRLHLDDCGAENGPVRVLPGSHRAGRLGPDAIAAWRERTAPVDCLVPRGGLLVMRPLILHASSPATAPAHRRVLHLEYAAESLPDGLEWHERW
;
A
#
# COMPACT_ATOMS: atom_id res chain seq x y z
N MET A 1 -21.20 -2.71 8.54
CA MET A 1 -20.14 -2.83 7.52
C MET A 1 -18.74 -2.54 8.08
N HIS A 2 -18.45 -1.37 8.66
CA HIS A 2 -17.09 -1.02 9.11
C HIS A 2 -16.50 -1.99 10.15
N GLY A 3 -17.30 -2.43 11.14
CA GLY A 3 -16.85 -3.39 12.16
C GLY A 3 -16.47 -4.77 11.62
N GLU A 4 -17.12 -5.23 10.55
CA GLU A 4 -16.82 -6.52 9.93
C GLU A 4 -15.50 -6.46 9.13
N VAL A 5 -15.28 -5.34 8.41
CA VAL A 5 -14.03 -5.08 7.69
C VAL A 5 -12.85 -5.03 8.66
N ALA A 6 -12.98 -4.27 9.75
CA ALA A 6 -11.96 -4.18 10.78
C ALA A 6 -11.64 -5.54 11.41
N ALA A 7 -12.67 -6.31 11.80
CA ALA A 7 -12.50 -7.63 12.38
C ALA A 7 -11.85 -8.63 11.40
N ARG A 8 -12.18 -8.55 10.10
CA ARG A 8 -11.54 -9.36 9.06
C ARG A 8 -10.08 -8.97 8.88
N ILE A 9 -9.74 -7.69 8.83
CA ILE A 9 -8.34 -7.24 8.72
C ILE A 9 -7.53 -7.65 9.94
N GLU A 10 -8.12 -7.61 11.14
CA GLU A 10 -7.43 -8.03 12.36
C GLU A 10 -7.11 -9.54 12.35
N ARG A 11 -8.05 -10.35 11.87
CA ARG A 11 -7.89 -11.81 11.79
C ARG A 11 -7.00 -12.23 10.62
N GLU A 12 -7.29 -11.75 9.42
CA GLU A 12 -6.72 -12.23 8.15
C GLU A 12 -5.58 -11.33 7.63
N GLY A 13 -5.49 -10.08 8.11
CA GLY A 13 -4.49 -9.11 7.69
C GLY A 13 -4.87 -8.29 6.46
N PHE A 14 -6.02 -8.56 5.84
CA PHE A 14 -6.51 -7.85 4.67
C PHE A 14 -8.04 -7.92 4.51
N ALA A 15 -8.60 -7.05 3.68
CA ALA A 15 -9.98 -7.10 3.19
C ALA A 15 -10.09 -6.49 1.79
N LEU A 16 -11.06 -6.97 1.02
CA LEU A 16 -11.42 -6.45 -0.30
C LEU A 16 -12.76 -5.72 -0.20
N LEU A 17 -12.84 -4.55 -0.83
CA LEU A 17 -14.05 -3.73 -0.93
C LEU A 17 -14.29 -3.45 -2.43
N PRO A 18 -15.01 -4.33 -3.16
CA PRO A 18 -15.06 -4.29 -4.62
C PRO A 18 -15.78 -3.05 -5.17
N GLU A 19 -16.73 -2.47 -4.43
CA GLU A 19 -17.56 -1.34 -4.88
C GLU A 19 -17.35 -0.14 -3.95
N ALA A 20 -16.15 0.43 -3.96
CA ALA A 20 -15.77 1.46 -2.99
C ALA A 20 -15.75 2.88 -3.59
N VAL A 21 -15.21 3.02 -4.80
CA VAL A 21 -15.13 4.30 -5.51
C VAL A 21 -15.92 4.19 -6.81
N PRO A 22 -16.89 5.09 -7.07
CA PRO A 22 -17.63 5.11 -8.33
C PRO A 22 -16.72 5.33 -9.54
N ASP A 23 -17.07 4.76 -10.68
CA ASP A 23 -16.28 4.86 -11.91
C ASP A 23 -15.98 6.29 -12.34
N ALA A 24 -16.91 7.22 -12.14
CA ALA A 24 -16.70 8.65 -12.43
C ALA A 24 -15.53 9.24 -11.61
N GLY A 25 -15.37 8.81 -10.35
CA GLY A 25 -14.25 9.23 -9.51
C GLY A 25 -12.92 8.62 -9.95
N VAL A 26 -12.94 7.38 -10.46
CA VAL A 26 -11.76 6.72 -11.05
C VAL A 26 -11.36 7.40 -12.36
N GLU A 27 -12.31 7.68 -13.25
CA GLU A 27 -12.08 8.39 -14.52
C GLU A 27 -11.46 9.77 -14.30
N ALA A 28 -12.01 10.54 -13.35
CA ALA A 28 -11.47 11.85 -13.00
C ALA A 28 -9.99 11.75 -12.56
N LEU A 29 -9.67 10.78 -11.69
CA LEU A 29 -8.29 10.55 -11.26
C LEU A 29 -7.38 10.13 -12.42
N LEU A 30 -7.84 9.23 -13.29
CA LEU A 30 -7.08 8.79 -14.47
C LEU A 30 -6.80 9.93 -15.44
N ALA A 31 -7.79 10.77 -15.71
CA ALA A 31 -7.62 11.94 -16.56
C ALA A 31 -6.53 12.86 -16.00
N ARG A 32 -6.53 13.12 -14.69
CA ARG A 32 -5.53 13.94 -14.01
C ARG A 32 -4.14 13.32 -14.05
N LEU A 33 -4.03 12.01 -13.79
CA LEU A 33 -2.76 11.29 -13.92
C LEU A 33 -2.18 11.36 -15.34
N SER A 34 -3.03 11.36 -16.37
CA SER A 34 -2.59 11.47 -17.77
C SER A 34 -2.02 12.85 -18.14
N THR A 35 -2.36 13.89 -17.38
CA THR A 35 -1.84 15.26 -17.58
C THR A 35 -0.48 15.51 -16.95
N LEU A 36 0.02 14.59 -16.12
CA LEU A 36 1.38 14.65 -15.61
C LEU A 36 2.37 14.49 -16.78
N ALA A 37 3.35 15.41 -16.88
CA ALA A 37 4.17 15.57 -18.08
C ALA A 37 4.87 14.26 -18.53
N PRO A 38 4.99 14.00 -19.85
CA PRO A 38 5.78 12.87 -20.36
C PRO A 38 7.22 12.95 -19.84
N GLY A 39 7.71 11.89 -19.19
CA GLY A 39 9.01 11.88 -18.50
C GLY A 39 8.94 12.08 -16.98
N THR A 40 7.77 12.44 -16.43
CA THR A 40 7.38 12.10 -15.05
C THR A 40 6.82 10.66 -14.95
N GLU A 41 6.78 9.97 -16.10
CA GLU A 41 6.42 8.56 -16.23
C GLU A 41 7.32 7.64 -15.37
N PRO A 42 6.73 6.68 -14.64
CA PRO A 42 7.43 5.83 -13.67
C PRO A 42 8.20 4.70 -14.36
N ARG A 43 9.22 5.01 -15.18
CA ARG A 43 10.08 3.99 -15.82
C ARG A 43 11.15 3.40 -14.90
N ARG A 44 11.20 3.80 -13.63
CA ARG A 44 12.10 3.20 -12.63
C ARG A 44 11.31 2.33 -11.67
N ARG A 45 11.61 1.02 -11.70
CA ARG A 45 11.17 -0.04 -10.79
C ARG A 45 10.62 0.50 -9.45
N GLY A 46 9.30 0.43 -9.26
CA GLY A 46 8.67 0.60 -7.93
C GLY A 46 7.78 1.83 -7.71
N GLY A 47 7.25 2.46 -8.76
CA GLY A 47 6.18 3.47 -8.67
C GLY A 47 6.63 4.92 -8.40
N THR A 48 5.74 5.88 -8.66
CA THR A 48 5.98 7.32 -8.39
C THR A 48 5.95 7.58 -6.89
N ARG A 49 6.99 8.22 -6.37
CA ARG A 49 7.16 8.60 -4.96
C ARG A 49 7.04 10.13 -4.87
N GLN A 50 6.32 10.67 -3.88
CA GLN A 50 5.85 12.09 -3.78
C GLN A 50 4.57 12.39 -4.58
N LEU A 51 3.65 11.41 -4.63
CA LEU A 51 2.41 11.58 -5.39
C LEU A 51 1.52 12.69 -4.83
N PHE A 52 1.57 12.97 -3.52
CA PHE A 52 0.78 14.07 -2.96
C PHE A 52 1.22 15.43 -3.49
N GLU A 53 2.50 15.67 -3.78
CA GLU A 53 2.94 16.93 -4.39
C GLU A 53 2.45 17.09 -5.83
N ALA A 54 2.52 16.01 -6.62
CA ALA A 54 2.20 16.04 -8.04
C ALA A 54 0.68 15.95 -8.33
N VAL A 55 -0.10 15.31 -7.46
CA VAL A 55 -1.51 14.95 -7.72
C VAL A 55 -2.40 15.38 -6.55
N PRO A 56 -3.02 16.57 -6.61
CA PRO A 56 -3.92 17.07 -5.58
C PRO A 56 -5.06 16.09 -5.23
N GLU A 57 -5.57 15.35 -6.22
CA GLU A 57 -6.64 14.36 -6.06
C GLU A 57 -6.20 13.21 -5.14
N ALA A 58 -4.90 12.84 -5.12
CA ALA A 58 -4.39 11.87 -4.16
C ALA A 58 -4.56 12.36 -2.71
N ARG A 59 -4.43 13.69 -2.46
CA ARG A 59 -4.67 14.29 -1.14
C ARG A 59 -6.15 14.28 -0.77
N GLU A 60 -7.05 14.36 -1.74
CA GLU A 60 -8.49 14.27 -1.51
C GLU A 60 -8.88 12.86 -1.08
N TYR A 61 -8.40 11.83 -1.79
CA TYR A 61 -8.57 10.42 -1.40
C TYR A 61 -7.88 10.09 -0.07
N ALA A 62 -6.74 10.74 0.24
CA ALA A 62 -6.09 10.58 1.53
C ALA A 62 -6.94 11.11 2.70
N ARG A 63 -7.57 12.27 2.51
CA ARG A 63 -8.29 13.00 3.57
C ARG A 63 -9.76 12.64 3.70
N SER A 64 -10.37 12.08 2.66
CA SER A 64 -11.81 11.87 2.59
C SER A 64 -12.20 10.72 1.66
N GLY A 65 -13.48 10.35 1.68
CA GLY A 65 -14.03 9.33 0.79
C GLY A 65 -13.66 7.90 1.22
N ALA A 66 -13.77 6.97 0.27
CA ALA A 66 -13.72 5.54 0.56
C ALA A 66 -12.36 5.06 1.10
N MET A 67 -11.24 5.61 0.60
CA MET A 67 -9.91 5.21 1.08
C MET A 67 -9.69 5.65 2.53
N ARG A 68 -10.03 6.91 2.86
CA ARG A 68 -10.03 7.41 4.23
C ARG A 68 -10.94 6.59 5.13
N ALA A 69 -12.20 6.36 4.73
CA ALA A 69 -13.16 5.59 5.53
C ALA A 69 -12.68 4.15 5.80
N ALA A 70 -12.02 3.52 4.83
CA ALA A 70 -11.43 2.20 5.00
C ALA A 70 -10.25 2.21 6.01
N ALA A 71 -9.42 3.25 5.99
CA ALA A 71 -8.35 3.42 6.98
C ALA A 71 -8.91 3.69 8.39
N GLU A 72 -9.92 4.55 8.51
CA GLU A 72 -10.58 4.88 9.77
C GLU A 72 -11.28 3.68 10.40
N ALA A 73 -11.84 2.79 9.59
CA ALA A 73 -12.43 1.54 10.09
C ALA A 73 -11.40 0.69 10.86
N VAL A 74 -10.10 0.80 10.53
CA VAL A 74 -9.02 0.02 11.15
C VAL A 74 -8.30 0.81 12.24
N LEU A 75 -8.01 2.08 11.99
CA LEU A 75 -7.13 2.92 12.82
C LEU A 75 -7.88 3.97 13.65
N GLY A 76 -9.19 4.14 13.43
CA GLY A 76 -10.00 5.20 14.01
C GLY A 76 -9.91 6.53 13.24
N PRO A 77 -10.77 7.49 13.60
CA PRO A 77 -10.96 8.75 12.85
C PRO A 77 -9.73 9.68 12.85
N GLY A 78 -8.79 9.47 13.77
CA GLY A 78 -7.57 10.28 13.90
C GLY A 78 -6.44 9.90 12.93
N CYS A 79 -6.63 8.90 12.07
CA CYS A 79 -5.59 8.48 11.14
C CYS A 79 -5.30 9.53 10.07
N PHE A 80 -4.13 9.44 9.45
CA PHE A 80 -3.66 10.32 8.38
C PHE A 80 -2.76 9.53 7.43
N ALA A 81 -2.75 9.91 6.16
CA ALA A 81 -1.89 9.28 5.18
C ALA A 81 -0.46 9.81 5.31
N VAL A 82 0.51 8.90 5.26
CA VAL A 82 1.95 9.18 5.46
C VAL A 82 2.81 8.88 4.25
N ARG A 83 2.23 8.22 3.24
CA ARG A 83 2.90 7.91 1.97
C ARG A 83 1.87 7.65 0.88
N ALA A 84 2.13 8.17 -0.31
CA ALA A 84 1.41 7.83 -1.52
C ALA A 84 2.34 7.31 -2.62
N LEU A 85 1.93 6.21 -3.25
CA LEU A 85 2.61 5.58 -4.38
C LEU A 85 1.62 5.32 -5.50
N LEU A 86 2.04 5.56 -6.75
CA LEU A 86 1.33 5.08 -7.93
C LEU A 86 2.10 3.88 -8.50
N PHE A 87 1.49 2.70 -8.46
CA PHE A 87 1.99 1.55 -9.19
C PHE A 87 1.36 1.53 -10.57
N ASP A 88 2.17 1.61 -11.60
CA ASP A 88 1.75 1.56 -12.99
C ASP A 88 2.45 0.37 -13.69
N LYS A 89 1.71 -0.72 -13.90
CA LYS A 89 2.19 -1.90 -14.62
C LYS A 89 1.62 -1.89 -16.03
N THR A 90 2.48 -1.82 -17.03
CA THR A 90 2.13 -1.99 -18.44
C THR A 90 2.56 -3.37 -18.93
N PRO A 91 2.09 -3.82 -20.12
CA PRO A 91 2.52 -5.08 -20.71
C PRO A 91 4.04 -5.20 -20.91
N GLU A 92 4.71 -4.09 -21.22
CA GLU A 92 6.16 -4.02 -21.41
C GLU A 92 6.93 -4.07 -20.08
N ALA A 93 6.23 -3.91 -18.95
CA ALA A 93 6.81 -3.73 -17.63
C ALA A 93 6.20 -4.72 -16.60
N ASN A 94 6.20 -6.01 -16.96
CA ASN A 94 5.62 -7.09 -16.17
C ASN A 94 6.60 -7.69 -15.13
N TRP A 95 6.97 -6.92 -14.10
CA TRP A 95 7.89 -7.43 -13.06
C TRP A 95 7.18 -8.22 -11.95
N LYS A 96 7.83 -9.31 -11.52
CA LYS A 96 7.45 -10.10 -10.34
C LYS A 96 7.81 -9.34 -9.06
N VAL A 97 6.95 -9.45 -8.07
CA VAL A 97 7.27 -9.07 -6.69
C VAL A 97 7.28 -10.34 -5.86
N ILE A 98 8.42 -10.65 -5.25
CA ILE A 98 8.59 -11.83 -4.39
C ILE A 98 7.78 -11.67 -3.10
N TRP A 99 7.59 -12.76 -2.36
CA TRP A 99 6.97 -12.72 -1.04
C TRP A 99 7.78 -11.83 -0.09
N HIS A 100 7.14 -10.80 0.46
CA HIS A 100 7.76 -9.81 1.34
C HIS A 100 6.72 -9.17 2.28
N GLN A 101 7.22 -8.33 3.18
CA GLN A 101 6.44 -7.44 4.04
C GLN A 101 6.86 -5.99 3.75
N ASP A 102 5.97 -5.03 4.00
CA ASP A 102 6.29 -3.61 3.93
C ASP A 102 6.91 -3.16 5.25
N LEU A 103 8.25 -3.06 5.27
CA LEU A 103 9.03 -2.85 6.50
C LEU A 103 9.57 -1.43 6.69
N THR A 104 9.39 -0.53 5.72
CA THR A 104 10.01 0.81 5.76
C THR A 104 8.98 1.93 5.71
N ILE A 105 9.15 2.92 6.58
CA ILE A 105 8.42 4.20 6.53
C ILE A 105 9.28 5.29 5.90
N ALA A 106 8.64 6.34 5.39
CA ALA A 106 9.30 7.55 4.91
C ALA A 106 9.27 8.64 6.00
N VAL A 107 10.42 9.27 6.25
CA VAL A 107 10.55 10.29 7.31
C VAL A 107 11.18 11.56 6.74
N ARG A 108 10.87 12.69 7.36
CA ARG A 108 11.30 14.01 6.89
C ARG A 108 12.83 14.15 6.89
N GLU A 109 13.47 13.63 7.93
CA GLU A 109 14.92 13.64 8.09
C GLU A 109 15.40 12.45 8.93
N ARG A 110 16.67 12.09 8.78
CA ARG A 110 17.29 11.04 9.59
C ARG A 110 17.61 11.57 10.97
N ARG A 111 17.14 10.87 12.00
CA ARG A 111 17.46 11.13 13.41
C ARG A 111 17.86 9.84 14.12
N SER A 112 18.73 9.97 15.13
CA SER A 112 19.09 8.84 15.99
C SER A 112 17.97 8.60 16.99
N VAL A 113 17.13 7.61 16.71
CA VAL A 113 16.00 7.20 17.56
C VAL A 113 16.09 5.70 17.82
N GLU A 114 15.91 5.30 19.07
CA GLU A 114 16.05 3.90 19.49
C GLU A 114 15.06 2.99 18.77
N GLY A 115 15.53 1.82 18.30
CA GLY A 115 14.71 0.88 17.54
C GLY A 115 14.38 1.26 16.09
N PHE A 116 14.88 2.40 15.58
CA PHE A 116 14.71 2.81 14.19
C PHE A 116 15.96 2.50 13.35
N GLY A 117 15.84 1.49 12.49
CA GLY A 117 16.91 1.05 11.61
C GLY A 117 16.63 -0.33 11.00
N PRO A 118 17.29 -0.69 9.89
CA PRO A 118 18.24 0.10 9.11
C PRO A 118 17.61 1.29 8.38
N TRP A 119 18.48 2.24 8.00
CA TRP A 119 18.15 3.41 7.21
C TRP A 119 18.48 3.18 5.73
N SER A 120 17.71 3.80 4.85
CA SER A 120 17.95 3.84 3.40
C SER A 120 17.47 5.17 2.85
N GLU A 121 17.88 5.52 1.64
CA GLU A 121 17.38 6.70 0.94
C GLU A 121 16.76 6.28 -0.39
N LYS A 122 15.60 6.84 -0.72
CA LYS A 122 14.89 6.55 -1.98
C LYS A 122 14.48 7.88 -2.60
N ALA A 123 15.06 8.21 -3.75
CA ALA A 123 14.81 9.46 -4.46
C ALA A 123 14.99 10.71 -3.57
N GLY A 124 16.06 10.75 -2.76
CA GLY A 124 16.33 11.86 -1.83
C GLY A 124 15.53 11.82 -0.52
N ILE A 125 14.60 10.87 -0.35
CA ILE A 125 13.75 10.77 0.84
C ILE A 125 14.31 9.72 1.81
N PRO A 126 14.63 10.10 3.06
CA PRO A 126 15.02 9.17 4.10
C PRO A 126 13.92 8.16 4.40
N HIS A 127 14.30 6.89 4.41
CA HIS A 127 13.46 5.77 4.81
C HIS A 127 14.12 4.99 5.93
N VAL A 128 13.30 4.47 6.84
CA VAL A 128 13.78 3.72 7.98
C VAL A 128 12.84 2.56 8.28
N GLN A 129 13.39 1.45 8.79
CA GLN A 129 12.57 0.42 9.38
C GLN A 129 12.24 0.80 10.83
N PRO A 130 10.97 1.02 11.18
CA PRO A 130 10.58 1.35 12.55
C PRO A 130 10.46 0.07 13.39
N PRO A 131 10.23 0.19 14.71
CA PRO A 131 9.81 -0.94 15.54
C PRO A 131 8.57 -1.64 14.98
N THR A 132 8.50 -2.97 15.08
CA THR A 132 7.40 -3.78 14.53
C THR A 132 6.03 -3.32 15.02
N GLY A 133 5.91 -2.93 16.29
CA GLY A 133 4.65 -2.45 16.87
C GLY A 133 4.07 -1.22 16.15
N LEU A 134 4.92 -0.37 15.57
CA LEU A 134 4.45 0.77 14.77
C LEU A 134 3.83 0.27 13.45
N LEU A 135 4.46 -0.69 12.76
CA LEU A 135 3.93 -1.27 11.52
C LEU A 135 2.62 -2.05 11.76
N GLU A 136 2.47 -2.69 12.92
CA GLU A 136 1.23 -3.36 13.34
C GLU A 136 0.06 -2.39 13.47
N ARG A 137 0.35 -1.12 13.81
CA ARG A 137 -0.64 -0.03 13.97
C ARG A 137 -0.76 0.88 12.74
N MET A 138 -0.28 0.40 11.59
CA MET A 138 -0.48 1.04 10.30
C MET A 138 -1.43 0.20 9.42
N VAL A 139 -1.94 0.83 8.35
CA VAL A 139 -2.70 0.14 7.31
C VAL A 139 -2.38 0.73 5.94
N ALA A 140 -2.29 -0.12 4.93
CA ALA A 140 -2.22 0.29 3.54
C ALA A 140 -3.59 0.12 2.87
N VAL A 141 -3.99 1.11 2.08
CA VAL A 141 -5.21 1.10 1.27
C VAL A 141 -4.82 1.27 -0.20
N ARG A 142 -5.20 0.30 -1.03
CA ARG A 142 -4.89 0.25 -2.45
C ARG A 142 -6.18 0.42 -3.24
N LEU A 143 -6.32 1.53 -3.95
CA LEU A 143 -7.39 1.76 -4.93
C LEU A 143 -6.97 1.28 -6.30
N HIS A 144 -7.75 0.37 -6.87
CA HIS A 144 -7.56 -0.15 -8.22
C HIS A 144 -8.19 0.81 -9.24
N LEU A 145 -7.39 1.32 -10.18
CA LEU A 145 -7.84 2.23 -11.23
C LEU A 145 -8.19 1.49 -12.53
N ASP A 146 -7.80 0.21 -12.61
CA ASP A 146 -8.08 -0.73 -13.67
C ASP A 146 -8.51 -2.06 -13.05
N ASP A 147 -9.23 -2.89 -13.80
CA ASP A 147 -9.60 -4.23 -13.35
C ASP A 147 -8.36 -5.11 -13.13
N CYS A 148 -8.37 -5.87 -12.04
CA CYS A 148 -7.33 -6.82 -11.72
C CYS A 148 -7.92 -8.23 -11.51
N GLY A 149 -8.08 -8.93 -12.63
CA GLY A 149 -8.39 -10.36 -12.68
C GLY A 149 -7.18 -11.26 -12.38
N ALA A 150 -7.40 -12.57 -12.38
CA ALA A 150 -6.41 -13.58 -12.03
C ALA A 150 -5.20 -13.58 -12.99
N GLU A 151 -5.46 -13.27 -14.25
CA GLU A 151 -4.51 -13.22 -15.35
C GLU A 151 -3.64 -11.95 -15.37
N ASN A 152 -4.03 -10.90 -14.64
CA ASN A 152 -3.35 -9.59 -14.61
C ASN A 152 -2.40 -9.43 -13.41
N GLY A 153 -1.90 -10.56 -12.90
CA GLY A 153 -0.88 -10.63 -11.85
C GLY A 153 -1.32 -10.01 -10.52
N PRO A 154 -2.45 -10.42 -9.93
CA PRO A 154 -3.00 -9.80 -8.73
C PRO A 154 -2.03 -9.88 -7.55
N VAL A 155 -2.28 -9.01 -6.56
CA VAL A 155 -1.63 -9.18 -5.26
C VAL A 155 -2.10 -10.50 -4.68
N ARG A 156 -1.17 -11.26 -4.12
CA ARG A 156 -1.47 -12.48 -3.37
C ARG A 156 -1.01 -12.31 -1.95
N VAL A 157 -1.78 -12.82 -1.02
CA VAL A 157 -1.50 -12.71 0.42
C VAL A 157 -1.46 -14.08 1.07
N LEU A 158 -0.72 -14.19 2.18
CA LEU A 158 -0.83 -15.33 3.10
C LEU A 158 -1.64 -14.86 4.32
N PRO A 159 -2.93 -15.23 4.44
CA PRO A 159 -3.79 -14.74 5.50
C PRO A 159 -3.23 -15.03 6.90
N GLY A 160 -3.39 -14.07 7.81
CA GLY A 160 -2.95 -14.16 9.21
C GLY A 160 -1.45 -13.99 9.45
N SER A 161 -0.62 -13.93 8.40
CA SER A 161 0.84 -13.82 8.52
C SER A 161 1.33 -12.52 9.16
N HIS A 162 0.52 -11.46 9.14
CA HIS A 162 0.83 -10.17 9.79
C HIS A 162 0.98 -10.29 11.30
N ARG A 163 0.33 -11.28 11.92
CA ARG A 163 0.36 -11.51 13.39
C ARG A 163 1.66 -12.14 13.88
N ALA A 164 2.52 -12.58 12.97
CA ALA A 164 3.81 -13.16 13.30
C ALA A 164 4.94 -12.11 13.38
N GLY A 165 4.59 -10.82 13.34
CA GLY A 165 5.56 -9.73 13.35
C GLY A 165 6.43 -9.71 12.09
N ARG A 166 7.69 -9.29 12.24
CA ARG A 166 8.66 -9.27 11.14
C ARG A 166 9.21 -10.67 10.88
N LEU A 167 9.17 -11.10 9.62
CA LEU A 167 9.56 -12.44 9.20
C LEU A 167 10.88 -12.43 8.43
N GLY A 168 11.82 -13.26 8.87
CA GLY A 168 13.05 -13.57 8.11
C GLY A 168 12.80 -14.58 6.98
N PRO A 169 13.79 -14.81 6.10
CA PRO A 169 13.65 -15.68 4.92
C PRO A 169 13.11 -17.10 5.22
N ASP A 170 13.63 -17.77 6.25
CA ASP A 170 13.21 -19.13 6.61
C ASP A 170 11.77 -19.18 7.11
N ALA A 171 11.37 -18.18 7.90
CA ALA A 171 10.00 -18.06 8.39
C ALA A 171 9.02 -17.76 7.22
N ILE A 172 9.44 -16.96 6.23
CA ILE A 172 8.67 -16.73 5.01
C ILE A 172 8.50 -18.03 4.22
N ALA A 173 9.56 -18.84 4.08
CA ALA A 173 9.48 -20.14 3.42
C ALA A 173 8.49 -21.07 4.14
N ALA A 174 8.60 -21.19 5.46
CA ALA A 174 7.69 -22.00 6.27
C ALA A 174 6.23 -21.52 6.21
N TRP A 175 5.98 -20.21 6.11
CA TRP A 175 4.63 -19.67 5.90
C TRP A 175 4.05 -20.08 4.54
N ARG A 176 4.86 -20.04 3.48
CA ARG A 176 4.46 -20.41 2.12
C ARG A 176 4.12 -21.89 1.97
N GLU A 177 4.75 -22.76 2.77
CA GLU A 177 4.48 -24.20 2.76
C GLU A 177 3.19 -24.56 3.48
N ARG A 178 2.87 -23.86 4.58
CA ARG A 178 1.72 -24.20 5.45
C ARG A 178 0.44 -23.43 5.16
N THR A 179 0.51 -22.35 4.38
CA THR A 179 -0.63 -21.45 4.15
C THR A 179 -0.89 -21.31 2.66
N ALA A 180 -2.12 -21.62 2.24
CA ALA A 180 -2.55 -21.40 0.88
C ALA A 180 -2.59 -19.88 0.58
N PRO A 181 -1.93 -19.41 -0.50
CA PRO A 181 -2.10 -18.04 -0.97
C PRO A 181 -3.55 -17.74 -1.36
N VAL A 182 -3.99 -16.52 -1.07
CA VAL A 182 -5.25 -15.96 -1.57
C VAL A 182 -4.92 -14.87 -2.59
N ASP A 183 -5.54 -14.98 -3.77
CA ASP A 183 -5.44 -13.96 -4.82
C ASP A 183 -6.44 -12.84 -4.54
N CYS A 184 -5.95 -11.61 -4.44
CA CYS A 184 -6.75 -10.41 -4.26
C CYS A 184 -7.23 -9.90 -5.63
N LEU A 185 -8.34 -10.46 -6.11
CA LEU A 185 -9.01 -10.00 -7.32
C LEU A 185 -9.84 -8.76 -6.98
N VAL A 186 -9.53 -7.64 -7.62
CA VAL A 186 -10.16 -6.36 -7.29
C VAL A 186 -10.58 -5.68 -8.59
N PRO A 187 -11.89 -5.41 -8.76
CA PRO A 187 -12.35 -4.66 -9.92
C PRO A 187 -11.88 -3.21 -9.83
N ARG A 188 -11.98 -2.50 -10.94
CA ARG A 188 -11.84 -1.06 -10.99
C ARG A 188 -12.73 -0.38 -9.94
N GLY A 189 -12.19 0.63 -9.25
CA GLY A 189 -12.88 1.33 -8.17
C GLY A 189 -12.89 0.57 -6.84
N GLY A 190 -12.46 -0.68 -6.81
CA GLY A 190 -12.35 -1.48 -5.60
C GLY A 190 -11.11 -1.16 -4.77
N LEU A 191 -11.17 -1.46 -3.47
CA LEU A 191 -10.06 -1.34 -2.53
C LEU A 191 -9.53 -2.70 -2.08
N LEU A 192 -8.22 -2.80 -1.98
CA LEU A 192 -7.53 -3.77 -1.13
C LEU A 192 -6.97 -3.03 0.09
N VAL A 193 -7.48 -3.36 1.28
CA VAL A 193 -6.98 -2.87 2.56
C VAL A 193 -6.13 -3.95 3.20
N MET A 194 -4.93 -3.63 3.67
CA MET A 194 -4.01 -4.64 4.19
C MET A 194 -3.06 -4.10 5.26
N ARG A 195 -2.66 -4.96 6.19
CA ARG A 195 -1.61 -4.68 7.18
C ARG A 195 -0.23 -4.67 6.48
N PRO A 196 0.69 -3.75 6.79
CA PRO A 196 2.04 -3.74 6.19
C PRO A 196 2.80 -5.06 6.39
N LEU A 197 2.57 -5.72 7.53
CA LEU A 197 3.22 -6.97 7.90
C LEU A 197 2.58 -8.22 7.27
N ILE A 198 1.49 -8.12 6.51
CA ILE A 198 0.99 -9.32 5.83
C ILE A 198 1.98 -9.72 4.74
N LEU A 199 2.34 -11.02 4.70
CA LEU A 199 3.13 -11.53 3.60
C LEU A 199 2.34 -11.42 2.32
N HIS A 200 2.92 -10.71 1.37
CA HIS A 200 2.30 -10.50 0.07
C HIS A 200 3.31 -10.54 -1.06
N ALA A 201 2.81 -10.84 -2.25
CA ALA A 201 3.56 -10.94 -3.48
C ALA A 201 2.68 -10.48 -4.65
N SER A 202 3.25 -10.30 -5.83
CA SER A 202 2.48 -10.22 -7.07
C SER A 202 3.14 -11.10 -8.12
N SER A 203 2.37 -12.03 -8.67
CA SER A 203 2.82 -12.83 -9.82
C SER A 203 3.01 -11.93 -11.06
N PRO A 204 3.87 -12.33 -12.01
CA PRO A 204 3.78 -11.80 -13.37
C PRO A 204 2.37 -12.04 -13.91
N ALA A 205 1.84 -11.08 -14.67
CA ALA A 205 0.63 -11.29 -15.44
C ALA A 205 0.86 -12.32 -16.54
N THR A 206 -0.11 -13.21 -16.74
CA THR A 206 -0.11 -14.20 -17.83
C THR A 206 -0.77 -13.63 -19.09
N ALA A 207 -1.72 -12.71 -18.92
CA ALA A 207 -2.27 -11.86 -19.98
C ALA A 207 -2.16 -10.41 -19.50
N PRO A 208 -0.99 -9.77 -19.69
CA PRO A 208 -0.75 -8.45 -19.13
C PRO A 208 -1.67 -7.41 -19.77
N ALA A 209 -2.43 -6.72 -18.93
CA ALA A 209 -3.14 -5.51 -19.27
C ALA A 209 -2.53 -4.32 -18.52
N HIS A 210 -2.93 -3.11 -18.89
CA HIS A 210 -2.55 -1.93 -18.12
C HIS A 210 -3.20 -2.01 -16.73
N ARG A 211 -2.40 -1.87 -15.67
CA ARG A 211 -2.87 -1.96 -14.30
C ARG A 211 -2.25 -0.92 -13.41
N ARG A 212 -3.06 0.06 -13.03
CA ARG A 212 -2.70 1.15 -12.14
C ARG A 212 -3.36 0.99 -10.77
N VAL A 213 -2.58 1.24 -9.73
CA VAL A 213 -3.02 1.19 -8.34
C VAL A 213 -2.50 2.42 -7.60
N LEU A 214 -3.42 3.20 -7.04
CA LEU A 214 -3.10 4.22 -6.05
C LEU A 214 -2.95 3.55 -4.69
N HIS A 215 -1.76 3.61 -4.11
CA HIS A 215 -1.44 3.01 -2.81
C HIS A 215 -1.17 4.09 -1.79
N LEU A 216 -1.98 4.12 -0.73
CA LEU A 216 -1.84 5.03 0.40
C LEU A 216 -1.53 4.23 1.66
N GLU A 217 -0.57 4.71 2.44
CA GLU A 217 -0.29 4.18 3.78
C GLU A 217 -0.77 5.16 4.83
N TYR A 218 -1.41 4.64 5.86
CA TYR A 218 -1.97 5.41 6.96
C TYR A 218 -1.35 5.01 8.28
N ALA A 219 -1.18 6.00 9.13
CA ALA A 219 -0.82 5.86 10.54
C ALA A 219 -1.80 6.67 11.40
N ALA A 220 -1.83 6.40 12.70
CA ALA A 220 -2.61 7.18 13.67
C ALA A 220 -1.75 7.90 14.72
N GLU A 221 -0.45 7.61 14.78
CA GLU A 221 0.47 8.15 15.78
C GLU A 221 1.59 8.97 15.15
N SER A 222 2.01 10.02 15.85
CA SER A 222 3.26 10.74 15.51
C SER A 222 4.47 9.86 15.83
N LEU A 223 5.58 10.09 15.12
CA LEU A 223 6.82 9.37 15.39
C LEU A 223 7.49 9.92 16.68
N PRO A 224 8.22 9.08 17.43
CA PRO A 224 8.83 9.47 18.70
C PRO A 224 10.10 10.32 18.52
N ASP A 225 10.54 10.94 19.62
CA ASP A 225 11.87 11.57 19.77
C ASP A 225 12.24 12.59 18.67
N GLY A 226 11.23 13.34 18.22
CA GLY A 226 11.37 14.40 17.22
C GLY A 226 11.57 13.87 15.79
N LEU A 227 11.40 12.56 15.55
CA LEU A 227 11.25 12.05 14.21
C LEU A 227 9.91 12.50 13.64
N GLU A 228 9.86 12.81 12.35
CA GLU A 228 8.66 13.32 11.69
C GLU A 228 8.37 12.49 10.44
N TRP A 229 7.09 12.21 10.19
CA TRP A 229 6.65 11.62 8.92
C TRP A 229 7.05 12.54 7.77
N HIS A 230 7.49 11.96 6.64
CA HIS A 230 7.83 12.76 5.47
C HIS A 230 6.60 13.52 4.94
N GLU A 231 5.45 12.86 4.90
CA GLU A 231 4.17 13.43 4.52
C GLU A 231 3.13 13.17 5.63
N ARG A 232 2.13 14.04 5.73
CA ARG A 232 1.01 13.89 6.66
C ARG A 232 -0.24 14.56 6.09
N TRP A 233 -1.21 13.75 5.66
CA TRP A 233 -2.46 14.22 5.03
C TRP A 233 -3.70 13.69 5.73
#